data_AF-A0A0J7L3B3-F1
#
_entry.id   AF-A0A0J7L3B3-F1
#
_cell.length_a   1.000
_cell.length_b   1.000
_cell.length_c   1.000
_cell.angle_alpha   90.00
_cell.angle_beta   90.00
_cell.angle_gamma   90.00
#
_symmetry.space_group_name_H-M   'P 1'
#
loop_
_entity.id
_entity.type
_entity.pdbx_description
1 polymer ?
#
loop_
_entity_poly.entity_id
_entity_poly.type
_entity_poly.pdbx_seq_one_letter_code
_entity_poly.pdbx_strand_id
1 'polypeptide(L)'
;MGKGKVAAQCSHAAVAAYKAARKHPKILKAWEESGQAKITLKVDSEAALVEIAKQAKAVGLLSNIVQDAGHTQIPAGSKTVCGVGPGPANLIDQVTGHLKLY
;
A
#
# COMPACT_ATOMS: atom_id res chain seq x y z
N MET A 1 12.60 2.60 -9.49
CA MET A 1 12.60 1.12 -9.56
C MET A 1 12.27 0.68 -10.98
N GLY A 2 12.88 -0.39 -11.50
CA GLY A 2 12.46 -0.97 -12.80
C GLY A 2 11.07 -1.62 -12.73
N LYS A 3 10.38 -1.74 -13.87
CA LYS A 3 8.97 -2.20 -13.97
C LYS A 3 8.70 -3.50 -13.21
N GLY A 4 9.53 -4.53 -13.43
CA GLY A 4 9.37 -5.83 -12.78
C GLY A 4 9.52 -5.76 -11.26
N LYS A 5 10.44 -4.93 -10.77
CA LYS A 5 10.63 -4.70 -9.34
C LYS A 5 9.44 -4.01 -8.70
N VAL A 6 8.86 -3.01 -9.37
CA VAL A 6 7.64 -2.35 -8.90
C VAL A 6 6.49 -3.34 -8.80
N ALA A 7 6.28 -4.16 -9.83
CA ALA A 7 5.24 -5.19 -9.81
C ALA A 7 5.41 -6.15 -8.61
N ALA A 8 6.63 -6.61 -8.34
CA ALA A 8 6.92 -7.47 -7.20
C ALA A 8 6.64 -6.76 -5.86
N GLN A 9 7.13 -5.54 -5.67
CA GLN A 9 6.96 -4.79 -4.42
C GLN A 9 5.50 -4.40 -4.14
N CYS A 10 4.75 -4.01 -5.18
CA CYS A 10 3.30 -3.80 -5.07
C CYS A 10 2.56 -5.09 -4.72
N SER A 11 2.98 -6.24 -5.28
CA SER A 11 2.40 -7.54 -4.95
C SER A 11 2.67 -7.93 -3.50
N HIS A 12 3.89 -7.70 -2.99
CA HIS A 12 4.20 -7.88 -1.57
C HIS A 12 3.32 -7.00 -0.67
N ALA A 13 3.13 -5.73 -1.03
CA ALA A 13 2.27 -4.81 -0.29
C ALA A 13 0.82 -5.30 -0.25
N ALA A 14 0.28 -5.75 -1.40
CA ALA A 14 -1.08 -6.26 -1.51
C ALA A 14 -1.30 -7.53 -0.67
N VAL A 15 -0.36 -8.48 -0.71
CA VAL A 15 -0.46 -9.72 0.10
C VAL A 15 -0.38 -9.42 1.60
N ALA A 16 0.48 -8.49 2.00
CA ALA A 16 0.57 -8.06 3.40
C ALA A 16 -0.72 -7.39 3.87
N ALA A 17 -1.28 -6.48 3.05
CA ALA A 17 -2.57 -5.82 3.32
C ALA A 17 -3.71 -6.84 3.43
N TYR A 18 -3.78 -7.81 2.52
CA TYR A 18 -4.77 -8.91 2.57
C TYR A 18 -4.66 -9.70 3.88
N LYS A 19 -3.45 -10.13 4.27
CA LYS A 19 -3.23 -10.86 5.52
C LYS A 19 -3.66 -10.06 6.75
N ALA A 20 -3.40 -8.76 6.77
CA ALA A 20 -3.86 -7.87 7.85
C ALA A 20 -5.40 -7.76 7.86
N ALA A 21 -6.02 -7.62 6.68
CA ALA A 21 -7.47 -7.50 6.52
C ALA A 21 -8.25 -8.76 6.91
N ARG A 22 -7.60 -9.95 6.99
CA ARG A 22 -8.23 -11.17 7.51
C ARG A 22 -8.77 -11.02 8.94
N LYS A 23 -8.24 -10.07 9.73
CA LYS A 23 -8.77 -9.74 11.07
C LYS A 23 -10.04 -8.87 11.02
N HIS A 24 -10.40 -8.37 9.84
CA HIS A 24 -11.53 -7.48 9.57
C HIS A 24 -12.42 -8.07 8.46
N PRO A 25 -13.07 -9.23 8.70
CA PRO A 25 -13.71 -10.03 7.64
C PRO A 25 -14.81 -9.29 6.87
N LYS A 26 -15.52 -8.34 7.50
CA LYS A 26 -16.53 -7.53 6.81
C LYS A 26 -15.91 -6.62 5.73
N ILE A 27 -14.80 -5.94 6.06
CA ILE A 27 -14.08 -5.05 5.14
C ILE A 27 -13.44 -5.89 4.03
N LEU A 28 -12.80 -7.01 4.40
CA LEU A 28 -12.17 -7.89 3.44
C LEU A 28 -13.17 -8.44 2.42
N LYS A 29 -14.30 -8.98 2.89
CA LYS A 29 -15.37 -9.50 2.03
C LYS A 29 -15.92 -8.44 1.09
N ALA A 30 -16.21 -7.23 1.59
CA ALA A 30 -16.71 -6.14 0.75
C ALA A 30 -15.72 -5.75 -0.35
N TRP A 31 -14.41 -5.73 -0.04
CA TRP A 31 -13.38 -5.47 -1.04
C TRP A 31 -13.27 -6.59 -2.08
N GLU A 32 -13.34 -7.86 -1.66
CA GLU A 32 -13.36 -9.01 -2.57
C GLU A 32 -14.58 -9.00 -3.50
N GLU A 33 -15.77 -8.74 -2.97
CA GLU A 33 -17.02 -8.61 -3.74
C GLU A 33 -17.00 -7.41 -4.69
N SER A 34 -16.21 -6.38 -4.38
CA SER A 34 -15.98 -5.21 -5.24
C SER A 34 -14.88 -5.43 -6.29
N GLY A 35 -14.49 -6.68 -6.55
CA GLY A 35 -13.45 -7.00 -7.54
C GLY A 35 -12.03 -6.67 -7.07
N GLN A 36 -11.82 -6.51 -5.75
CA GLN A 36 -10.50 -6.38 -5.11
C GLN A 36 -9.59 -5.33 -5.78
N ALA A 37 -10.18 -4.16 -6.06
CA ALA A 37 -9.54 -3.05 -6.76
C ALA A 37 -8.22 -2.62 -6.08
N LYS A 38 -7.21 -2.31 -6.91
CA LYS A 38 -5.88 -1.85 -6.50
C LYS A 38 -5.46 -0.73 -7.44
N ILE A 39 -5.05 0.41 -6.88
CA ILE A 39 -4.60 1.58 -7.62
C ILE A 39 -3.14 1.83 -7.25
N THR A 40 -2.27 1.86 -8.25
CA THR A 40 -0.84 2.11 -8.04
C THR A 40 -0.53 3.58 -8.26
N LEU A 41 -0.06 4.23 -7.19
CA LEU A 41 0.29 5.65 -7.15
C LEU A 41 1.79 5.81 -6.90
N LYS A 42 2.30 7.04 -7.06
CA LYS A 42 3.71 7.36 -6.78
C LYS A 42 3.86 8.50 -5.77
N VAL A 43 4.96 8.40 -5.02
CA VAL A 43 5.52 9.45 -4.16
C VAL A 43 6.99 9.61 -4.46
N ASP A 44 7.55 10.76 -4.11
CA ASP A 44 8.92 11.12 -4.50
C ASP A 44 9.98 10.78 -3.43
N SER A 45 9.59 10.21 -2.27
CA SER A 45 10.54 9.86 -1.19
C SER A 45 10.05 8.77 -0.23
N GLU A 46 10.99 8.16 0.50
CA GLU A 46 10.66 7.25 1.62
C GLU A 46 9.92 7.95 2.75
N ALA A 47 10.25 9.22 3.02
CA ALA A 47 9.60 10.00 4.06
C ALA A 47 8.10 10.18 3.73
N ALA A 48 7.78 10.43 2.45
CA ALA A 48 6.40 10.48 1.98
C ALA A 48 5.67 9.13 2.14
N LEU A 49 6.33 7.99 1.88
CA LEU A 49 5.74 6.66 2.15
C LEU A 49 5.38 6.47 3.64
N VAL A 50 6.27 6.90 4.54
CA VAL A 50 6.04 6.83 5.98
C VAL A 50 4.88 7.75 6.39
N GLU A 51 4.80 8.94 5.81
CA GLU A 51 3.74 9.90 6.11
C GLU A 51 2.37 9.39 5.64
N ILE A 52 2.27 8.85 4.42
CA ILE A 52 1.04 8.19 3.93
C ILE A 52 0.61 7.06 4.86
N ALA A 53 1.55 6.23 5.34
CA ALA A 53 1.22 5.15 6.27
C ALA A 53 0.68 5.68 7.62
N LYS A 54 1.21 6.79 8.12
CA LYS A 54 0.74 7.46 9.35
C LYS A 54 -0.66 8.05 9.15
N GLN A 55 -0.89 8.78 8.06
CA GLN A 55 -2.18 9.37 7.74
C GLN A 55 -3.27 8.31 7.59
N ALA A 56 -2.98 7.20 6.90
CA ALA A 56 -3.88 6.05 6.81
C ALA A 56 -4.29 5.52 8.19
N LYS A 57 -3.31 5.29 9.08
CA LYS A 57 -3.60 4.83 10.45
C LYS A 57 -4.42 5.83 11.25
N ALA A 58 -4.16 7.14 11.09
CA ALA A 58 -4.87 8.20 11.80
C ALA A 58 -6.36 8.24 11.43
N VAL A 59 -6.73 7.88 10.20
CA VAL A 59 -8.14 7.77 9.76
C VAL A 59 -8.72 6.36 9.91
N GLY A 60 -8.03 5.46 10.60
CA GLY A 60 -8.51 4.10 10.89
C GLY A 60 -8.34 3.09 9.75
N LEU A 61 -7.55 3.40 8.72
CA LEU A 61 -7.22 2.46 7.65
C LEU A 61 -6.05 1.56 8.05
N LEU A 62 -6.07 0.34 7.52
CA LEU A 62 -4.90 -0.54 7.52
C LEU A 62 -3.79 0.08 6.65
N SER A 63 -2.55 -0.02 7.11
CA SER A 63 -1.39 0.31 6.27
C SER A 63 -0.16 -0.53 6.61
N ASN A 64 0.65 -0.80 5.60
CA ASN A 64 1.91 -1.53 5.72
C ASN A 64 2.97 -0.92 4.82
N ILE A 65 4.24 -0.99 5.24
CA ILE A 65 5.37 -0.57 4.42
C ILE A 65 6.17 -1.81 4.06
N VAL A 66 6.47 -1.98 2.78
CA VAL A 66 7.36 -3.02 2.27
C VAL A 66 8.78 -2.47 2.24
N GLN A 67 9.70 -3.29 2.70
CA GLN A 67 11.13 -3.02 2.62
C GLN A 67 11.78 -4.02 1.68
N ASP A 68 12.74 -3.56 0.89
CA ASP A 68 13.53 -4.45 0.07
C ASP A 68 14.56 -5.20 0.93
N ALA A 69 14.58 -6.53 0.83
CA ALA A 69 15.53 -7.37 1.57
C ALA A 69 16.99 -7.23 1.06
N GLY A 70 17.24 -6.52 -0.04
CA GLY A 70 18.59 -6.23 -0.54
C GLY A 70 19.12 -7.18 -1.61
N HIS A 71 18.28 -7.99 -2.25
CA HIS A 71 18.69 -8.92 -3.32
C HIS A 71 18.65 -8.29 -4.72
N THR A 72 18.59 -6.96 -4.80
CA THR A 72 18.06 -6.24 -5.96
C THR A 72 18.69 -4.83 -6.07
N GLN A 73 18.29 -4.06 -7.09
CA GLN A 73 18.81 -2.74 -7.54
C GLN A 73 18.77 -1.58 -6.52
N ILE A 74 18.42 -1.81 -5.25
CA ILE A 74 18.23 -0.77 -4.22
C ILE A 74 18.87 -1.26 -2.92
N PRO A 75 19.47 -0.38 -2.08
CA PRO A 75 20.06 -0.78 -0.81
C PRO A 75 19.09 -1.59 0.07
N ALA A 76 19.63 -2.60 0.74
CA ALA A 76 18.89 -3.40 1.70
C ALA A 76 18.22 -2.52 2.77
N GLY A 77 16.98 -2.83 3.13
CA GLY A 77 16.21 -2.09 4.14
C GLY A 77 15.51 -0.83 3.62
N SER A 78 15.69 -0.46 2.35
CA SER A 78 15.00 0.69 1.76
C SER A 78 13.48 0.46 1.71
N LYS A 79 12.70 1.48 2.04
CA LYS A 79 11.24 1.44 1.96
C LYS A 79 10.81 1.68 0.52
N THR A 80 10.12 0.70 -0.07
CA THR A 80 9.83 0.71 -1.50
C THR A 80 8.38 1.06 -1.82
N VAL A 81 7.43 0.50 -1.06
CA VAL A 81 5.99 0.62 -1.32
C VAL A 81 5.23 0.68 0.01
N CYS A 82 4.18 1.49 0.07
CA CYS A 82 3.19 1.49 1.14
C CYS A 82 1.86 0.92 0.61
N GLY A 83 1.31 -0.08 1.29
CA GLY A 83 -0.08 -0.50 1.10
C GLY A 83 -1.00 0.29 2.02
N VAL A 84 -2.11 0.80 1.49
CA VAL A 84 -3.20 1.46 2.22
C VAL A 84 -4.50 0.72 1.93
N GLY A 85 -5.24 0.38 2.99
CA GLY A 85 -6.46 -0.40 2.91
C GLY A 85 -6.24 -1.93 2.97
N PRO A 86 -7.22 -2.74 2.52
CA PRO A 86 -8.51 -2.33 1.94
C PRO A 86 -9.39 -1.53 2.92
N GLY A 87 -10.29 -0.73 2.38
CA GLY A 87 -11.19 0.13 3.17
C GLY A 87 -12.13 0.97 2.30
N PRO A 88 -12.99 1.80 2.91
CA PRO A 88 -13.89 2.69 2.19
C PRO A 88 -13.13 3.65 1.26
N ALA A 89 -13.61 3.80 0.02
CA ALA A 89 -12.93 4.60 -1.01
C ALA A 89 -12.72 6.05 -0.58
N ASN A 90 -13.71 6.67 0.05
CA ASN A 90 -13.61 8.05 0.55
C ASN A 90 -12.48 8.25 1.58
N LEU A 91 -12.24 7.27 2.47
CA LEU A 91 -11.14 7.34 3.43
C LEU A 91 -9.79 7.10 2.74
N ILE A 92 -9.74 6.21 1.75
CA ILE A 92 -8.53 5.99 0.95
C ILE A 92 -8.17 7.27 0.19
N ASP A 93 -9.14 7.90 -0.49
CA ASP A 93 -8.94 9.12 -1.27
C ASP A 93 -8.55 10.32 -0.39
N GLN A 94 -9.04 10.40 0.85
CA GLN A 94 -8.58 11.41 1.81
C GLN A 94 -7.05 11.34 2.03
N VAL A 95 -6.48 10.14 2.00
CA VAL A 95 -5.05 9.91 2.22
C VAL A 95 -4.26 9.97 0.92
N THR A 96 -4.77 9.40 -0.17
CA THR A 96 -3.98 9.17 -1.40
C THR A 96 -4.48 9.90 -2.63
N GLY A 97 -5.65 10.56 -2.58
CA GLY A 97 -6.30 11.15 -3.75
C GLY A 97 -5.54 12.32 -4.39
N HIS A 98 -4.60 12.92 -3.66
CA HIS A 98 -3.71 13.97 -4.17
C HIS A 98 -2.45 13.41 -4.88
N LEU A 99 -2.21 12.10 -4.80
CA LEU A 99 -1.04 11.47 -5.40
C LEU A 99 -1.27 11.19 -6.90
N LYS A 100 -0.17 11.17 -7.65
CA LYS A 100 -0.21 10.86 -9.09
C LYS A 100 -0.22 9.35 -9.32
N LEU A 101 -0.86 8.91 -10.40
CA LEU A 101 -0.73 7.55 -10.91
C LEU A 101 0.74 7.23 -11.24
N TYR A 102 1.16 6.01 -10.94
CA TYR A 102 2.55 5.53 -11.11
C TYR A 102 2.99 5.61 -12.58
#